data_AF-A0A2X1N6Z7-F1
#
_entry.id   AF-A0A2X1N6Z7-F1
#
_cell.length_a   1.000
_cell.length_b   1.000
_cell.length_c   1.000
_cell.angle_alpha   90.00
_cell.angle_beta   90.00
_cell.angle_gamma   90.00
#
_symmetry.space_group_name_H-M   'P 1'
#
loop_
_entity.id
_entity.type
_entity.pdbx_description
1 polymer ?
#
loop_
_entity_poly.entity_id
_entity_poly.type
_entity_poly.pdbx_seq_one_letter_code
_entity_poly.pdbx_strand_id
1 'polypeptide(L)'
;MMRAIAEWCLTKLLKTRFRQAFNKPGELNIDRVNAQQARRFMDRVVGYMVSPLLWKKIARGLSAGRVQSVAVRLVVEREREIKAFVPEEFWEVDASTTTPSGEALALQVTHQNDKPFRPVNKEQTQAAVSLLEKRATACWNVKTNRQPVNLALLLLPLRCNKLPAPVLDLA
;
A
#
# COMPACT_ATOMS: atom_id res chain seq x y z
N MET A 1 -48.29 5.68 26.64
CA MET A 1 -47.25 5.28 27.62
C MET A 1 -46.02 4.83 26.84
N MET A 2 -45.01 5.70 26.68
CA MET A 2 -43.78 5.38 25.94
C MET A 2 -42.95 4.42 26.78
N ARG A 3 -42.69 3.20 26.29
CA ARG A 3 -41.77 2.27 26.95
C ARG A 3 -40.35 2.82 26.83
N ALA A 4 -39.66 2.99 27.95
CA ALA A 4 -38.25 3.35 27.94
C ALA A 4 -37.45 2.24 27.24
N ILE A 5 -36.73 2.59 26.16
CA ILE A 5 -35.85 1.68 25.41
C ILE A 5 -34.42 1.99 25.84
N ALA A 6 -33.71 0.97 26.31
CA ALA A 6 -32.29 1.05 26.65
C ALA A 6 -31.42 0.47 25.53
N GLU A 7 -30.29 1.12 25.24
CA GLU A 7 -29.28 0.66 24.29
C GLU A 7 -28.06 0.09 25.04
N TRP A 8 -27.63 -1.11 24.65
CA TRP A 8 -26.40 -1.74 25.15
C TRP A 8 -25.39 -1.93 24.02
N CYS A 9 -24.22 -1.31 24.15
CA CYS A 9 -23.13 -1.45 23.18
C CYS A 9 -22.02 -2.34 23.75
N LEU A 10 -21.68 -3.40 23.02
CA LEU A 10 -20.64 -4.36 23.38
C LEU A 10 -19.56 -4.37 22.29
N THR A 11 -18.30 -4.19 22.68
CA THR A 11 -17.14 -4.33 21.77
C THR A 11 -16.57 -5.75 21.73
N LYS A 12 -16.80 -6.57 22.76
CA LYS A 12 -16.33 -7.95 22.86
C LYS A 12 -17.38 -8.84 23.55
N LEU A 13 -17.50 -10.08 23.09
CA LEU A 13 -18.45 -11.07 23.63
C LEU A 13 -17.86 -11.83 24.83
N LEU A 14 -17.68 -11.15 25.96
CA LEU A 14 -17.16 -11.74 27.20
C LEU A 14 -18.16 -11.56 28.35
N LYS A 15 -18.27 -12.56 29.25
CA LYS A 15 -19.19 -12.53 30.41
C LYS A 15 -19.03 -11.28 31.29
N THR A 16 -17.80 -10.80 31.45
CA THR A 16 -17.52 -9.56 32.21
C THR A 16 -18.05 -8.31 31.50
N ARG A 17 -17.92 -8.24 30.17
CA ARG A 17 -18.43 -7.13 29.36
C ARG A 17 -19.95 -7.08 29.31
N PHE A 18 -20.60 -8.25 29.28
CA PHE A 18 -22.05 -8.36 29.44
C PHE A 18 -22.53 -7.75 30.75
N ARG A 19 -21.97 -8.18 31.90
CA ARG A 19 -22.34 -7.63 33.21
C ARG A 19 -22.13 -6.11 33.29
N GLN A 20 -21.03 -5.61 32.73
CA GLN A 20 -20.75 -4.17 32.68
C GLN A 20 -21.76 -3.39 31.85
N ALA A 21 -22.17 -3.89 30.69
CA ALA A 21 -23.16 -3.23 29.84
C ALA A 21 -24.52 -3.14 30.54
N PHE A 22 -24.99 -4.22 31.16
CA PHE A 22 -26.27 -4.22 31.88
C PHE A 22 -26.31 -3.29 33.09
N ASN A 23 -25.16 -3.04 33.74
CA ASN A 23 -25.06 -2.11 34.87
C ASN A 23 -25.16 -0.63 34.47
N LYS A 24 -24.88 -0.29 33.21
CA LYS A 24 -24.92 1.09 32.68
C LYS A 24 -25.63 1.11 31.32
N PRO A 25 -26.96 0.99 31.28
CA PRO A 25 -27.71 1.13 30.04
C PRO A 25 -27.54 2.54 29.48
N GLY A 26 -27.31 2.65 28.17
CA GLY A 26 -27.32 3.92 27.46
C GLY A 26 -28.71 4.25 26.94
N GLU A 27 -28.92 5.51 26.58
CA GLU A 27 -30.09 5.94 25.81
C GLU A 27 -29.81 5.83 24.31
N LEU A 28 -30.87 5.61 23.53
CA LEU A 28 -30.76 5.56 22.07
C LEU A 28 -30.29 6.90 21.52
N ASN A 29 -29.12 6.91 20.87
CA ASN A 29 -28.59 8.12 20.27
C ASN A 29 -29.25 8.39 18.89
N ILE A 30 -30.17 9.35 18.86
CA ILE A 30 -30.91 9.73 17.64
C ILE A 30 -30.00 10.33 16.57
N ASP A 31 -28.94 11.05 16.94
CA ASP A 31 -28.00 11.62 15.96
C ASP A 31 -27.27 10.53 15.17
N ARG A 32 -26.90 9.43 15.82
CA ARG A 32 -26.29 8.25 15.15
C ARG A 32 -27.28 7.58 14.20
N VAL A 33 -28.55 7.51 14.58
CA VAL A 33 -29.61 6.98 13.70
C VAL A 33 -29.79 7.87 12.48
N ASN A 34 -29.90 9.18 12.68
CA ASN A 34 -30.06 10.17 11.62
C ASN A 34 -28.86 10.17 10.68
N ALA A 35 -27.63 10.09 11.20
CA ALA A 35 -26.42 9.99 10.40
C ALA A 35 -26.43 8.73 9.50
N GLN A 36 -26.85 7.59 10.05
CA GLN A 36 -26.94 6.35 9.28
C GLN A 36 -28.07 6.40 8.24
N GLN A 37 -29.21 7.02 8.55
CA GLN A 37 -30.30 7.23 7.61
C GLN A 37 -29.86 8.16 6.47
N ALA A 38 -29.19 9.27 6.77
CA ALA A 38 -28.65 10.19 5.79
C ALA A 38 -27.65 9.48 4.86
N ARG A 39 -26.73 8.67 5.40
CA ARG A 39 -25.81 7.86 4.60
C ARG A 39 -26.56 6.91 3.65
N ARG A 40 -27.56 6.17 4.16
CA ARG A 40 -28.37 5.27 3.34
C ARG A 40 -29.15 6.01 2.25
N PHE A 41 -29.66 7.19 2.56
CA PHE A 41 -30.35 8.04 1.59
C PHE A 41 -29.39 8.48 0.48
N MET A 42 -28.22 9.01 0.83
CA MET A 42 -27.19 9.40 -0.14
C MET A 42 -26.77 8.24 -1.05
N ASP A 43 -26.52 7.05 -0.48
CA ASP A 43 -26.10 5.88 -1.25
C ASP A 43 -27.21 5.42 -2.23
N ARG A 44 -28.49 5.55 -1.85
CA ARG A 44 -29.64 5.25 -2.74
C ARG A 44 -29.82 6.29 -3.84
N VAL A 45 -29.70 7.57 -3.52
CA VAL A 45 -29.84 8.66 -4.50
C VAL A 45 -28.82 8.48 -5.62
N VAL A 46 -27.55 8.23 -5.28
CA VAL A 46 -26.50 7.97 -6.27
C VAL A 46 -26.82 6.71 -7.09
N GLY A 47 -27.23 5.62 -6.43
CA GLY A 47 -27.59 4.38 -7.11
C GLY A 47 -28.73 4.54 -8.11
N TYR A 48 -29.85 5.16 -7.70
CA TYR A 48 -31.04 5.28 -8.55
C TYR A 48 -30.95 6.37 -9.61
N MET A 49 -30.23 7.47 -9.35
CA MET A 49 -30.12 8.56 -10.33
C MET A 49 -29.00 8.31 -11.35
N VAL A 50 -27.86 7.75 -10.92
CA VAL A 50 -26.69 7.63 -11.79
C VAL A 50 -26.70 6.33 -12.60
N SER A 51 -27.23 5.22 -12.07
CA SER A 51 -27.25 3.94 -12.80
C SER A 51 -28.05 3.99 -14.12
N PRO A 52 -29.23 4.63 -14.21
CA PRO A 52 -29.94 4.77 -15.48
C PRO A 52 -29.17 5.58 -16.54
N LEU A 53 -28.39 6.58 -16.11
CA LEU A 53 -27.55 7.37 -17.01
C LEU A 53 -26.40 6.51 -17.58
N LEU A 54 -25.79 5.66 -16.76
CA LEU A 54 -24.76 4.72 -17.21
C LEU A 54 -25.31 3.70 -18.21
N TRP A 55 -26.54 3.22 -18.04
CA TRP A 55 -27.16 2.29 -18.99
C TRP A 55 -27.40 2.92 -20.36
N LYS A 56 -27.74 4.21 -20.38
CA LYS A 56 -27.97 4.95 -21.62
C LYS A 56 -26.67 5.30 -22.35
N LYS A 57 -25.56 5.50 -21.63
CA LYS A 57 -24.31 6.03 -22.18
C LYS A 57 -23.20 5.00 -22.39
N ILE A 58 -23.17 3.92 -21.61
CA ILE A 58 -22.07 2.96 -21.60
C ILE A 58 -22.60 1.55 -21.90
N ALA A 59 -23.26 0.91 -20.93
CA ALA A 59 -23.78 -0.44 -21.07
C ALA A 59 -24.88 -0.70 -20.03
N ARG A 60 -25.88 -1.53 -20.40
CA ARG A 60 -26.90 -2.01 -19.48
C ARG A 60 -26.27 -2.88 -18.38
N GLY A 61 -26.80 -2.78 -17.16
CA GLY A 61 -26.33 -3.58 -16.02
C GLY A 61 -25.19 -2.97 -15.21
N LEU A 62 -24.68 -1.80 -15.60
CA LEU A 62 -23.69 -1.06 -14.81
C LEU A 62 -24.33 -0.39 -13.59
N SER A 63 -23.66 -0.45 -12.45
CA SER A 63 -24.08 0.23 -11.23
C SER A 63 -23.12 1.36 -10.89
N ALA A 64 -23.68 2.48 -10.45
CA ALA A 64 -22.92 3.56 -9.84
C ALA A 64 -23.14 3.54 -8.33
N GLY A 65 -22.04 3.44 -7.57
CA GLY A 65 -22.05 3.58 -6.12
C GLY A 65 -21.17 4.75 -5.71
N ARG A 66 -21.61 5.55 -4.73
CA ARG A 66 -20.86 6.70 -4.21
C ARG A 66 -19.42 6.36 -3.83
N VAL A 67 -19.19 5.18 -3.26
CA VAL A 67 -17.86 4.72 -2.82
C VAL A 67 -17.18 3.84 -3.87
N GLN A 68 -17.94 3.02 -4.60
CA GLN A 68 -17.40 2.09 -5.59
C GLN A 68 -16.77 2.80 -6.78
N SER A 69 -17.39 3.89 -7.27
CA SER A 69 -16.86 4.66 -8.41
C SER A 69 -15.51 5.30 -8.09
N VAL A 70 -15.33 5.80 -6.86
CA VAL A 70 -14.05 6.36 -6.39
C VAL A 70 -12.98 5.27 -6.25
N ALA A 71 -13.35 4.10 -5.73
CA ALA A 71 -12.42 2.97 -5.63
C ALA A 71 -11.93 2.51 -7.01
N VAL A 72 -12.84 2.37 -7.98
CA VAL A 72 -12.47 2.03 -9.37
C VAL A 72 -11.62 3.13 -9.99
N ARG A 73 -11.94 4.40 -9.74
CA ARG A 73 -11.13 5.53 -10.19
C ARG A 73 -9.68 5.44 -9.71
N LEU A 74 -9.46 5.15 -8.42
CA LEU A 74 -8.10 5.00 -7.87
C LEU A 74 -7.33 3.87 -8.57
N VAL A 75 -7.97 2.73 -8.83
CA VAL A 75 -7.33 1.62 -9.55
C VAL A 75 -7.00 2.02 -10.99
N VAL A 76 -7.92 2.69 -11.69
CA VAL A 76 -7.71 3.16 -13.06
C VAL A 76 -6.62 4.23 -13.14
N GLU A 77 -6.54 5.14 -12.17
CA GLU A 77 -5.46 6.13 -12.09
C GLU A 77 -4.10 5.45 -11.93
N ARG A 78 -3.99 4.45 -11.06
CA ARG A 78 -2.76 3.65 -10.92
C ARG A 78 -2.40 2.88 -12.17
N GLU A 79 -3.37 2.27 -12.83
CA GLU A 79 -3.14 1.57 -14.10
C GLU A 79 -2.65 2.53 -15.19
N ARG A 80 -3.13 3.79 -15.21
CA ARG A 80 -2.64 4.83 -16.11
C ARG A 80 -1.22 5.28 -15.77
N GLU A 81 -0.90 5.43 -14.48
CA GLU A 81 0.47 5.71 -14.02
C GLU A 81 1.42 4.60 -14.50
N ILE A 82 1.02 3.32 -14.35
CA ILE A 82 1.82 2.18 -14.81
C ILE A 82 2.00 2.20 -16.33
N LYS A 83 0.95 2.49 -17.10
CA LYS A 83 1.03 2.56 -18.57
C LYS A 83 1.86 3.74 -19.08
N ALA A 84 1.86 4.85 -18.35
CA ALA A 84 2.64 6.04 -18.69
C ALA A 84 4.10 5.97 -18.18
N PHE A 85 4.43 4.98 -17.35
CA PHE A 85 5.76 4.80 -16.80
C PHE A 85 6.73 4.37 -17.91
N VAL A 86 7.71 5.23 -18.21
CA VAL A 86 8.84 4.91 -19.09
C VAL A 86 10.02 4.52 -18.20
N PRO A 87 10.47 3.25 -18.21
CA PRO A 87 11.59 2.81 -17.38
C PRO A 87 12.89 3.52 -17.79
N GLU A 88 13.53 4.17 -16.83
CA GLU A 88 14.86 4.77 -17.00
C GLU A 88 15.94 3.81 -16.49
N GLU A 89 17.03 3.67 -17.23
CA GLU A 89 18.16 2.85 -16.81
C GLU A 89 19.00 3.61 -15.78
N PHE A 90 19.24 2.96 -14.64
CA PHE A 90 20.23 3.42 -13.66
C PHE A 90 21.08 2.26 -13.18
N TRP A 91 22.28 2.59 -12.72
CA TRP A 91 23.27 1.63 -12.26
C TRP A 91 23.60 1.88 -10.81
N GLU A 92 23.79 0.80 -10.07
CA GLU A 92 24.31 0.82 -8.70
C GLU A 92 25.70 0.19 -8.67
N VAL A 93 26.55 0.72 -7.80
CA VAL A 93 27.91 0.25 -7.60
C VAL A 93 28.06 -0.19 -6.16
N ASP A 94 28.24 -1.49 -5.98
CA ASP A 94 28.49 -2.12 -4.69
C ASP A 94 29.97 -2.49 -4.59
N ALA A 95 30.57 -2.16 -3.45
CA ALA A 95 31.94 -2.48 -3.09
C ALA A 95 31.95 -3.56 -2.01
N SER A 96 32.56 -4.70 -2.32
CA SER A 96 32.90 -5.71 -1.30
C SER A 96 34.26 -5.36 -0.71
N THR A 97 34.29 -5.02 0.58
CA THR A 97 35.49 -4.65 1.32
C THR A 97 35.72 -5.59 2.50
N THR A 98 36.93 -5.62 3.04
CA THR A 98 37.28 -6.40 4.24
C THR A 98 37.79 -5.45 5.32
N THR A 99 37.33 -5.62 6.56
CA THR A 99 37.85 -4.87 7.70
C THR A 99 39.29 -5.30 8.03
N PRO A 100 40.05 -4.52 8.81
CA PRO A 100 41.35 -4.96 9.32
C PRO A 100 41.28 -6.26 10.15
N SER A 101 40.11 -6.59 10.72
CA SER A 101 39.86 -7.84 11.45
C SER A 101 39.55 -9.05 10.55
N GLY A 102 39.45 -8.86 9.23
CA GLY A 102 39.16 -9.93 8.26
C GLY A 102 37.67 -10.17 7.99
N GLU A 103 36.77 -9.34 8.51
CA GLU A 103 35.33 -9.46 8.30
C GLU A 103 34.89 -8.82 6.98
N ALA A 104 33.96 -9.46 6.27
CA ALA A 104 33.43 -8.94 5.02
C ALA A 104 32.43 -7.81 5.28
N LEU A 105 32.65 -6.66 4.63
CA LEU A 105 31.82 -5.47 4.72
C LEU A 105 31.38 -5.05 3.31
N ALA A 106 30.08 -5.16 3.05
CA ALA A 106 29.48 -4.66 1.81
C ALA A 106 29.14 -3.17 1.96
N LEU A 107 29.62 -2.35 1.03
CA LEU A 107 29.40 -0.91 0.99
C LEU A 107 28.74 -0.54 -0.34
N GLN A 108 27.74 0.34 -0.30
CA GLN A 108 27.11 0.89 -1.51
C GLN A 108 27.55 2.34 -1.70
N VAL A 109 27.88 2.71 -2.93
CA VAL A 109 28.27 4.08 -3.26
C VAL A 109 27.03 4.98 -3.27
N THR A 110 26.98 5.96 -2.37
CA THR A 110 25.83 6.88 -2.24
C THR A 110 26.08 8.24 -2.91
N HIS A 111 27.30 8.76 -2.83
CA HIS A 111 27.64 10.11 -3.30
C HIS A 111 28.98 10.14 -4.04
N GLN A 112 29.08 11.03 -5.03
CA GLN A 112 30.31 11.39 -5.71
C GLN A 112 30.37 12.92 -5.83
N ASN A 113 31.44 13.55 -5.33
CA ASN A 113 31.60 15.02 -5.31
C ASN A 113 30.36 15.73 -4.71
N ASP A 114 29.89 15.23 -3.56
CA ASP A 114 28.72 15.72 -2.81
C ASP A 114 27.37 15.67 -3.55
N LYS A 115 27.30 14.96 -4.68
CA LYS A 115 26.06 14.71 -5.43
C LYS A 115 25.62 13.26 -5.32
N PRO A 116 24.30 12.97 -5.31
CA PRO A 116 23.80 11.59 -5.34
C PRO A 116 24.35 10.84 -6.54
N PHE A 117 24.96 9.68 -6.28
CA PHE A 117 25.55 8.85 -7.32
C PHE A 117 24.48 7.99 -7.98
N ARG A 118 24.06 8.39 -9.20
CA ARG A 118 23.09 7.65 -10.04
C ARG A 118 23.51 7.67 -11.51
N PRO A 119 24.49 6.84 -11.91
CA PRO A 119 24.89 6.75 -13.31
C PRO A 119 23.76 6.20 -14.19
N VAL A 120 23.52 6.87 -15.32
CA VAL A 120 22.44 6.54 -16.27
C VAL A 120 22.90 5.62 -17.40
N ASN A 121 24.20 5.42 -17.55
CA ASN A 121 24.77 4.60 -18.62
C ASN A 121 25.97 3.77 -18.14
N LYS A 122 26.31 2.73 -18.90
CA LYS A 122 27.44 1.84 -18.61
C LYS A 122 28.78 2.57 -18.58
N GLU A 123 28.96 3.59 -19.41
CA GLU A 123 30.22 4.35 -19.52
C GLU A 123 30.52 5.16 -18.25
N GLN A 124 29.53 5.87 -17.70
CA GLN A 124 29.65 6.60 -16.43
C GLN A 124 29.93 5.63 -15.27
N THR A 125 29.24 4.49 -15.26
CA THR A 125 29.48 3.43 -14.26
C THR A 125 30.92 2.95 -14.35
N GLN A 126 31.42 2.61 -15.55
CA GLN A 126 32.78 2.11 -15.72
C GLN A 126 33.83 3.15 -15.31
N ALA A 127 33.61 4.43 -15.64
CA ALA A 127 34.49 5.52 -15.21
C ALA A 127 34.53 5.66 -13.68
N ALA A 128 33.39 5.51 -13.00
CA ALA A 128 33.32 5.52 -11.55
C ALA A 128 34.02 4.30 -10.92
N VAL A 129 33.83 3.10 -11.49
CA VAL A 129 34.52 1.88 -11.05
C VAL A 129 36.04 2.06 -11.16
N SER A 130 36.55 2.58 -12.28
CA SER A 130 37.99 2.82 -12.46
C SER A 130 38.57 3.87 -11.50
N LEU A 131 37.77 4.84 -11.05
CA LEU A 131 38.19 5.79 -10.01
C LEU A 131 38.28 5.12 -8.63
N LEU A 132 37.33 4.23 -8.32
CA LEU A 132 37.30 3.48 -7.07
C LEU A 132 38.47 2.49 -6.98
N GLU A 133 38.71 1.73 -8.06
CA GLU A 133 39.85 0.79 -8.14
C GLU A 133 41.22 1.48 -7.98
N LYS A 134 41.37 2.71 -8.47
CA LYS A 134 42.63 3.47 -8.35
C LYS A 134 42.87 4.06 -6.96
N ARG A 135 41.81 4.40 -6.21
CA ARG A 135 41.91 4.95 -4.84
C ARG A 135 41.98 3.86 -3.76
N ALA A 136 41.70 2.63 -4.16
CA ALA A 136 41.55 1.45 -3.34
C ALA A 136 42.89 0.75 -3.03
N THR A 137 43.49 1.04 -1.87
CA THR A 137 44.70 0.34 -1.38
C THR A 137 44.44 -0.97 -0.63
N ALA A 138 43.19 -1.47 -0.56
CA ALA A 138 42.85 -2.73 0.12
C ALA A 138 41.66 -3.44 -0.53
N CYS A 139 41.89 -4.56 -1.24
CA CYS A 139 40.92 -5.52 -1.81
C CYS A 139 39.48 -5.01 -2.02
N TRP A 140 39.25 -4.37 -3.17
CA TRP A 140 37.90 -3.98 -3.61
C TRP A 140 37.47 -4.94 -4.70
N ASN A 141 36.36 -5.65 -4.48
CA ASN A 141 35.67 -6.33 -5.56
C ASN A 141 34.37 -5.56 -5.84
N VAL A 142 34.30 -4.93 -7.01
CA VAL A 142 33.18 -4.06 -7.38
C VAL A 142 32.17 -4.87 -8.18
N LYS A 143 30.93 -4.93 -7.68
CA LYS A 143 29.80 -5.53 -8.40
C LYS A 143 28.94 -4.41 -8.95
N THR A 144 28.75 -4.41 -10.27
CA THR A 144 27.80 -3.52 -10.93
C THR A 144 26.47 -4.26 -11.10
N ASN A 145 25.39 -3.71 -10.57
CA ASN A 145 24.07 -4.27 -10.77
C ASN A 145 23.24 -3.34 -11.68
N ARG A 146 22.65 -3.92 -12.74
CA ARG A 146 21.68 -3.23 -13.58
C ARG A 146 20.32 -3.44 -12.95
N GLN A 147 19.71 -2.37 -12.46
CA GLN A 147 18.39 -2.42 -11.83
C GLN A 147 17.32 -2.12 -12.89
N PRO A 148 16.52 -3.11 -13.36
CA PRO A 148 15.31 -2.80 -14.10
C PRO A 148 14.29 -2.18 -13.14
N VAL A 149 13.80 -0.99 -13.45
CA VAL A 149 12.75 -0.35 -12.63
C VAL A 149 11.42 -1.06 -12.90
N ASN A 150 11.05 -1.98 -12.02
CA ASN A 150 9.72 -2.57 -12.02
C ASN A 150 8.81 -1.79 -11.08
N LEU A 151 7.74 -1.22 -11.62
CA LEU A 151 6.68 -0.53 -10.85
C LEU A 151 5.76 -1.51 -10.09
N ALA A 152 6.29 -2.67 -9.70
CA ALA A 152 5.54 -3.73 -9.03
C ALA A 152 5.62 -3.56 -7.51
N LEU A 153 5.13 -2.44 -6.98
CA LEU A 153 4.86 -2.37 -5.54
C LEU A 153 3.87 -1.28 -5.15
N LEU A 154 2.57 -1.48 -5.38
CA LEU A 154 1.55 -0.86 -4.54
C LEU A 154 0.17 -1.52 -4.67
N LEU A 155 0.07 -2.76 -4.20
CA LEU A 155 -1.23 -3.33 -3.80
C LEU A 155 -1.08 -3.94 -2.41
N LEU A 156 -1.55 -3.22 -1.39
CA LEU A 156 -1.78 -3.81 -0.08
C LEU A 156 -3.08 -3.32 0.56
N PRO A 157 -3.97 -4.28 0.86
CA PRO A 157 -4.22 -4.68 2.24
C PRO A 157 -3.73 -6.12 2.49
N LEU A 158 -2.50 -6.46 2.09
CA LEU A 158 -1.94 -7.82 2.19
C LEU A 158 -1.17 -8.07 3.51
N ARG A 159 -1.83 -8.02 4.68
CA ARG A 159 -1.29 -8.77 5.83
C ARG A 159 -1.91 -10.16 5.94
N CYS A 160 -3.18 -10.32 5.58
CA CYS A 160 -3.83 -11.63 5.54
C CYS A 160 -3.53 -12.42 4.25
N ASN A 161 -3.33 -11.76 3.10
CA ASN A 161 -3.15 -12.47 1.82
C ASN A 161 -1.70 -12.89 1.52
N LYS A 162 -0.74 -12.50 2.37
CA LYS A 162 0.69 -12.83 2.24
C LYS A 162 1.13 -14.01 3.13
N LEU A 163 0.25 -14.50 3.99
CA LEU A 163 0.49 -15.70 4.78
C LEU A 163 -0.17 -16.88 4.05
N PRO A 164 0.54 -18.00 3.82
CA PRO A 164 -0.13 -19.22 3.40
C PRO A 164 -1.20 -19.55 4.45
N ALA A 165 -2.43 -19.83 4.02
CA ALA A 165 -3.47 -20.29 4.92
C ALA A 165 -2.92 -21.50 5.70
N PRO A 166 -3.07 -21.55 7.04
CA PRO A 166 -2.70 -22.75 7.77
C PRO A 166 -3.57 -23.89 7.23
N VAL A 167 -2.92 -24.90 6.66
CA VAL A 167 -3.57 -26.19 6.41
C VAL A 167 -3.95 -26.69 7.80
N LEU A 168 -5.25 -26.63 8.13
CA LEU A 168 -5.78 -27.36 9.26
C LEU A 168 -5.65 -28.85 8.90
N ASP A 169 -4.56 -29.47 9.32
CA ASP A 169 -4.52 -30.92 9.49
C ASP A 169 -5.53 -31.26 10.59
N LEU A 170 -6.72 -31.66 10.17
CA LEU A 170 -7.66 -32.40 11.00
C LEU A 170 -7.12 -33.82 11.14
N ALA A 171 -6.33 -34.04 12.19
CA ALA A 171 -6.07 -35.36 12.76
C ALA A 171 -7.02 -35.62 13.94
#